data_AF-A0A937RHE3-F1
#
_entry.id   AF-A0A937RHE3-F1
#
_cell.length_a   1.000
_cell.length_b   1.000
_cell.length_c   1.000
_cell.angle_alpha   90.00
_cell.angle_beta   90.00
_cell.angle_gamma   90.00
#
_symmetry.space_group_name_H-M   'P 1'
#
loop_
_entity.id
_entity.type
_entity.pdbx_description
1 polymer ?
#
loop_
_entity_poly.entity_id
_entity_poly.type
_entity_poly.pdbx_seq_one_letter_code
_entity_poly.pdbx_strand_id
1 'polypeptide(L)'
;MTAVTISLGSASEPVTVTLPALVPLGTDGLVLSRSLGSDPTDAQGRGWATVTCLSRRSLVRAALDLVRVCPEVGPVAVWPAGVPAEWTALALVVGGIVSGDRPVGSVPPVVCAVCPPTRKSRPSVRHAVRADLGGRATELTVWELLAATPAAGVVDRPRPAAVAA
;
A
#
# COMPACT_ATOMS: atom_id res chain seq x y z
N MET A 1 16.09 0.83 13.49
CA MET A 1 14.85 1.63 13.36
C MET A 1 15.28 3.07 13.18
N THR A 2 14.82 3.72 12.11
CA THR A 2 15.29 5.06 11.71
C THR A 2 14.13 6.04 11.84
N ALA A 3 14.27 7.08 12.67
CA ALA A 3 13.29 8.16 12.74
C ALA A 3 13.43 9.07 11.52
N VAL A 4 12.30 9.40 10.90
CA VAL A 4 12.22 10.14 9.63
C VAL A 4 11.07 11.12 9.74
N THR A 5 11.31 12.36 9.33
CA THR A 5 10.26 13.37 9.18
C THR A 5 9.70 13.29 7.77
N ILE A 6 8.38 13.13 7.65
CA ILE A 6 7.68 12.99 6.38
C ILE A 6 6.72 14.16 6.17
N SER A 7 6.78 14.79 5.00
CA SER A 7 5.75 15.73 4.53
C SER A 7 5.06 15.15 3.29
N LEU A 8 3.72 15.08 3.32
CA LEU A 8 2.90 14.69 2.18
C LEU A 8 2.31 15.94 1.51
N GLY A 9 2.68 16.17 0.25
CA GLY A 9 2.27 17.37 -0.47
C GLY A 9 2.85 18.66 0.13
N SER A 10 2.30 19.80 -0.28
CA SER A 10 2.82 21.13 0.06
C SER A 10 2.13 21.80 1.26
N ALA A 11 1.12 21.18 1.87
CA ALA A 11 0.24 21.82 2.87
C ALA A 11 0.08 21.05 4.18
N SER A 12 0.66 19.85 4.32
CA SER A 12 0.57 19.06 5.54
C SER A 12 1.73 19.33 6.48
N GLU A 13 1.43 19.44 7.77
CA GLU A 13 2.45 19.47 8.83
C GLU A 13 3.34 18.23 8.75
N PRO A 14 4.68 18.37 8.89
CA PRO A 14 5.58 17.23 8.87
C PRO A 14 5.28 16.26 10.02
N VAL A 15 5.27 14.96 9.70
CA VAL A 15 5.02 13.88 10.67
C VAL A 15 6.30 13.11 10.91
N THR A 16 6.73 13.03 12.17
CA THR A 16 7.88 12.20 12.56
C THR A 16 7.43 10.78 12.80
N VAL A 17 8.05 9.83 12.10
CA VAL A 17 7.72 8.41 12.13
C VAL A 17 8.98 7.56 12.19
N THR A 18 8.85 6.32 12.67
CA THR A 18 9.94 5.36 12.65
C THR A 18 9.76 4.39 11.49
N LEU A 19 10.77 4.29 10.61
CA LEU A 19 10.76 3.33 9.53
C LEU A 19 11.03 1.91 10.04
N PRO A 20 10.25 0.90 9.58
CA PRO A 20 10.54 -0.49 9.85
C PRO A 20 11.86 -0.90 9.16
N ALA A 21 12.67 -1.70 9.86
CA ALA A 21 13.84 -2.32 9.25
C ALA A 21 13.37 -3.46 8.34
N LEU A 22 13.56 -3.29 7.04
CA LEU A 22 13.25 -4.33 6.05
C LEU A 22 14.55 -4.94 5.52
N VAL A 23 14.60 -6.27 5.44
CA VAL A 23 15.72 -6.99 4.81
C VAL A 23 15.54 -6.93 3.30
N PRO A 24 16.52 -6.45 2.52
CA PRO A 24 16.42 -6.39 1.07
C PRO A 24 16.02 -7.72 0.45
N LEU A 25 15.03 -7.67 -0.45
CA LEU A 25 14.62 -8.85 -1.20
C LEU A 25 15.44 -8.97 -2.48
N GLY A 26 15.95 -10.17 -2.74
CA GLY A 26 16.50 -10.55 -4.05
C GLY A 26 15.42 -10.82 -5.11
N THR A 27 14.14 -10.65 -4.75
CA THR A 27 13.00 -10.96 -5.61
C THR A 27 11.82 -10.02 -5.33
N ASP A 28 10.74 -10.17 -6.09
CA ASP A 28 9.50 -9.44 -5.92
C ASP A 28 8.72 -9.94 -4.69
N GLY A 29 8.13 -9.03 -3.92
CA GLY A 29 7.34 -9.39 -2.75
C GLY A 29 6.33 -8.34 -2.30
N LEU A 30 5.58 -8.69 -1.27
CA LEU A 30 4.67 -7.81 -0.54
C LEU A 30 5.17 -7.65 0.89
N VAL A 31 5.05 -6.45 1.42
CA VAL A 31 5.28 -6.14 2.84
C VAL A 31 3.93 -5.79 3.46
N LEU A 32 3.52 -6.60 4.44
CA LEU A 32 2.24 -6.48 5.12
C LEU A 32 2.46 -5.81 6.46
N SER A 33 1.89 -4.62 6.68
CA SER A 33 1.83 -4.06 8.04
C SER A 33 0.65 -4.65 8.80
N ARG A 34 0.81 -4.88 10.10
CA ARG A 34 -0.35 -4.96 11.01
C ARG A 34 -0.87 -3.53 11.25
N SER A 35 -2.16 -3.37 11.52
CA SER A 35 -2.74 -2.06 11.87
C SER A 35 -1.90 -1.36 12.94
N LEU A 36 -1.48 -0.12 12.64
CA LEU A 36 -0.82 0.79 13.57
C LEU A 36 -1.70 0.92 14.83
N GLY A 37 -1.19 0.44 15.97
CA GLY A 37 -1.95 0.33 17.23
C GLY A 37 -2.06 -1.09 17.79
N SER A 38 -1.56 -2.11 17.07
CA SER A 38 -1.34 -3.44 17.63
C SER A 38 -0.10 -3.41 18.54
N ASP A 39 -0.28 -3.75 19.80
CA ASP A 39 0.64 -3.60 20.93
C ASP A 39 2.15 -3.81 20.59
N PRO A 40 3.05 -2.86 20.91
CA PRO A 40 4.50 -3.06 20.80
C PRO A 40 5.06 -4.14 21.74
N THR A 41 4.27 -4.68 22.67
CA THR A 41 4.70 -5.70 23.64
C THR A 41 4.56 -7.16 23.15
N ASP A 42 4.38 -7.41 21.85
CA ASP A 42 4.48 -8.77 21.28
C ASP A 42 5.93 -9.29 21.48
N ALA A 43 6.15 -9.93 22.63
CA ALA A 43 7.43 -10.35 23.21
C ALA A 43 8.21 -11.39 22.38
N GLN A 44 7.74 -11.69 21.16
CA GLN A 44 8.38 -12.56 20.19
C GLN A 44 9.28 -11.84 19.17
N GLY A 45 9.39 -10.50 19.19
CA GLY A 45 10.29 -9.78 18.27
C GLY A 45 9.93 -9.97 16.78
N ARG A 46 8.70 -10.41 16.48
CA ARG A 46 8.19 -10.46 15.11
C ARG A 46 7.83 -9.04 14.71
N GLY A 47 8.70 -8.40 13.93
CA GLY A 47 8.51 -7.03 13.47
C GLY A 47 7.12 -6.81 12.85
N TRP A 48 6.65 -5.56 12.89
CA TRP A 48 5.32 -5.14 12.41
C TRP A 48 5.06 -5.35 10.92
N ALA A 49 6.01 -5.93 10.19
CA ALA A 49 6.00 -6.15 8.75
C ALA A 49 6.29 -7.62 8.43
N THR A 50 5.38 -8.32 7.74
CA THR A 50 5.63 -9.67 7.19
C THR A 50 5.90 -9.57 5.69
N VAL A 51 6.92 -10.28 5.20
CA VAL A 51 7.26 -10.30 3.77
C VAL A 51 6.75 -11.58 3.11
N THR A 52 6.06 -11.45 1.97
CA THR A 52 5.65 -12.59 1.14
C THR A 52 6.20 -12.44 -0.28
N CYS A 53 7.04 -13.37 -0.71
CA CYS A 53 7.58 -13.38 -2.08
C CYS A 53 6.52 -13.86 -3.08
N LEU A 54 6.35 -13.14 -4.18
CA LEU A 54 5.34 -13.46 -5.21
C LEU A 54 5.88 -13.17 -6.60
N SER A 55 5.29 -13.81 -7.62
CA SER A 55 5.61 -13.48 -9.01
C SER A 55 5.20 -12.04 -9.34
N ARG A 56 6.04 -11.32 -10.11
CA ARG A 56 5.77 -9.95 -10.56
C ARG A 56 4.38 -9.71 -11.12
N ARG A 57 3.88 -10.68 -11.89
CA ARG A 57 2.56 -10.63 -12.56
C ARG A 57 1.40 -10.64 -11.57
N SER A 58 1.62 -11.15 -10.36
CA SER A 58 0.59 -11.37 -9.36
C SER A 58 0.64 -10.37 -8.22
N LEU A 59 1.78 -9.69 -7.99
CA LEU A 59 2.00 -8.76 -6.86
C LEU A 59 0.83 -7.82 -6.59
N VAL A 60 0.51 -6.98 -7.58
CA VAL A 60 -0.52 -5.94 -7.42
C VAL A 60 -1.91 -6.56 -7.23
N ARG A 61 -2.22 -7.63 -7.96
CA ARG A 61 -3.51 -8.30 -7.84
C ARG A 61 -3.65 -8.94 -6.45
N ALA A 62 -2.65 -9.70 -6.02
CA ALA A 62 -2.62 -10.36 -4.73
C ALA A 62 -2.71 -9.35 -3.58
N ALA A 63 -2.00 -8.22 -3.66
CA ALA A 63 -2.07 -7.16 -2.64
C ALA A 63 -3.47 -6.56 -2.54
N LEU A 64 -4.11 -6.26 -3.68
CA LEU A 64 -5.46 -5.70 -3.71
C LEU A 64 -6.53 -6.70 -3.27
N ASP A 65 -6.40 -7.97 -3.66
CA ASP A 65 -7.29 -9.04 -3.24
C ASP A 65 -7.14 -9.27 -1.72
N LEU A 66 -5.91 -9.20 -1.18
CA LEU A 66 -5.62 -9.34 0.24
C LEU A 66 -6.30 -8.26 1.09
N VAL A 67 -6.09 -6.98 0.78
CA VAL A 67 -6.70 -5.88 1.58
C VAL A 67 -8.23 -5.85 1.49
N ARG A 68 -8.81 -6.50 0.48
CA ARG A 68 -10.27 -6.66 0.33
C ARG A 68 -10.83 -7.79 1.18
N VAL A 69 -10.12 -8.92 1.25
CA VAL A 69 -10.57 -10.12 1.96
C VAL A 69 -10.20 -10.06 3.45
N CYS A 70 -9.09 -9.42 3.77
CA CYS A 70 -8.51 -9.32 5.09
C CYS A 70 -8.32 -7.83 5.47
N PRO A 71 -9.39 -7.08 5.77
CA PRO A 71 -9.31 -5.66 6.12
C PRO A 71 -8.55 -5.39 7.43
N GLU A 72 -8.33 -6.42 8.25
CA GLU A 72 -7.48 -6.39 9.44
C GLU A 72 -5.99 -6.28 9.13
N VAL A 73 -5.59 -6.62 7.89
CA VAL A 73 -4.24 -6.33 7.38
C VAL A 73 -4.17 -4.81 7.22
N GLY A 74 -3.17 -4.17 7.81
CA GLY A 74 -2.96 -2.74 7.62
C GLY A 74 -2.54 -2.42 6.18
N PRO A 75 -1.94 -1.24 5.95
CA PRO A 75 -1.33 -0.92 4.66
C PRO A 75 -0.43 -2.05 4.13
N VAL A 76 -0.45 -2.24 2.81
CA VAL A 76 0.35 -3.25 2.10
C VAL A 76 1.27 -2.57 1.10
N ALA A 77 2.58 -2.73 1.24
CA ALA A 77 3.54 -2.23 0.26
C ALA A 77 3.89 -3.33 -0.77
N VAL A 78 3.77 -2.98 -2.05
CA VAL A 78 4.32 -3.78 -3.15
C VAL A 78 5.81 -3.48 -3.24
N TRP A 79 6.64 -4.52 -3.22
CA TRP A 79 8.09 -4.43 -3.28
C TRP A 79 8.63 -5.13 -4.54
N PRO A 80 8.79 -4.40 -5.66
CA PRO A 80 9.46 -4.93 -6.84
C PRO A 80 10.95 -5.19 -6.59
N ALA A 81 11.50 -6.22 -7.22
CA ALA A 81 12.93 -6.51 -7.17
C ALA A 81 13.77 -5.29 -7.61
N GLY A 82 14.85 -5.02 -6.88
CA GLY A 82 15.75 -3.89 -7.13
C GLY A 82 15.31 -2.56 -6.53
N VAL A 83 14.14 -2.47 -5.90
CA VAL A 83 13.72 -1.28 -5.14
C VAL A 83 14.38 -1.30 -3.75
N PRO A 84 14.99 -0.18 -3.30
CA PRO A 84 15.58 -0.11 -1.96
C PRO A 84 14.59 -0.42 -0.83
N ALA A 85 15.07 -1.12 0.19
CA ALA A 85 14.29 -1.46 1.38
C ALA A 85 13.73 -0.22 2.09
N GLU A 86 14.54 0.83 2.21
CA GLU A 86 14.15 2.09 2.84
C GLU A 86 13.00 2.79 2.11
N TRP A 87 12.99 2.74 0.77
CA TRP A 87 11.92 3.34 -0.02
C TRP A 87 10.61 2.56 0.14
N THR A 88 10.70 1.24 0.21
CA THR A 88 9.53 0.37 0.48
C THR A 88 9.00 0.59 1.89
N ALA A 89 9.89 0.74 2.88
CA ALA A 89 9.53 1.09 4.25
C ALA A 89 8.83 2.46 4.32
N LEU A 90 9.37 3.46 3.61
CA LEU A 90 8.76 4.78 3.50
C LEU A 90 7.37 4.72 2.85
N ALA A 91 7.21 3.96 1.76
CA ALA A 91 5.92 3.76 1.12
C ALA A 91 4.90 3.12 2.07
N LEU A 92 5.31 2.10 2.84
CA LEU A 92 4.44 1.45 3.82
C LEU A 92 3.94 2.43 4.89
N VAL A 93 4.83 3.28 5.41
CA VAL A 93 4.46 4.30 6.42
C VAL A 93 3.56 5.38 5.83
N VAL A 94 3.80 5.82 4.59
CA VAL A 94 2.89 6.71 3.86
C VAL A 94 1.52 6.07 3.72
N GLY A 95 1.44 4.76 3.45
CA GLY A 95 0.19 4.01 3.50
C GLY A 95 -0.49 4.07 4.87
N GLY A 96 0.27 4.00 5.95
CA GLY A 96 -0.24 4.17 7.31
C GLY A 96 -0.87 5.54 7.56
N ILE A 97 -0.17 6.61 7.15
CA ILE A 97 -0.67 7.99 7.26
C ILE A 97 -1.95 8.17 6.45
N VAL A 98 -1.93 7.77 5.17
CA VAL A 98 -3.10 7.83 4.28
C VAL A 98 -4.27 7.00 4.81
N SER A 99 -4.00 5.88 5.49
CA SER A 99 -5.04 5.07 6.13
C SER A 99 -5.65 5.75 7.35
N GLY A 100 -4.88 6.54 8.10
CA GLY A 100 -5.35 7.28 9.27
C GLY A 100 -6.32 8.40 8.94
N ASP A 101 -6.21 8.98 7.73
CA ASP A 101 -7.12 10.02 7.23
C ASP A 101 -8.45 9.45 6.67
N ARG A 102 -8.61 8.13 6.62
CA ARG A 102 -9.81 7.48 6.07
C ARG A 102 -10.85 7.20 7.16
N PRO A 103 -12.14 7.14 6.79
CA PRO A 103 -13.17 6.64 7.67
C PRO A 103 -12.85 5.24 8.19
N VAL A 104 -13.20 4.97 9.46
CA VAL A 104 -13.06 3.64 10.07
C VAL A 104 -13.78 2.60 9.21
N GLY A 105 -13.12 1.45 8.99
CA GLY A 105 -13.63 0.37 8.13
C GLY A 105 -13.32 0.54 6.64
N SER A 106 -12.59 1.59 6.25
CA SER A 106 -12.10 1.73 4.87
C SER A 106 -11.10 0.64 4.51
N VAL A 107 -11.05 0.28 3.22
CA VAL A 107 -10.07 -0.67 2.71
C VAL A 107 -8.64 -0.12 2.91
N PRO A 108 -7.73 -0.90 3.51
CA PRO A 108 -6.33 -0.51 3.69
C PRO A 108 -5.66 -0.15 2.36
N PRO A 109 -4.81 0.89 2.32
CA PRO A 109 -4.15 1.28 1.09
C PRO A 109 -3.09 0.27 0.67
N VAL A 110 -3.05 -0.01 -0.63
CA VAL A 110 -1.94 -0.71 -1.27
C VAL A 110 -1.01 0.34 -1.87
N VAL A 111 0.26 0.31 -1.51
CA VAL A 111 1.24 1.35 -1.84
C VAL A 111 2.47 0.79 -2.54
N CYS A 112 3.18 1.62 -3.30
CA CYS A 112 4.42 1.24 -3.96
C CYS A 112 5.34 2.45 -4.10
N ALA A 113 6.62 2.28 -3.77
CA ALA A 113 7.62 3.37 -3.83
C ALA A 113 8.02 3.75 -5.27
N VAL A 114 7.75 2.86 -6.22
CA VAL A 114 8.01 3.08 -7.65
C VAL A 114 6.72 2.91 -8.43
N CYS A 115 6.69 3.36 -9.68
CA CYS A 115 5.55 3.10 -10.55
C CYS A 115 5.33 1.57 -10.62
N PRO A 116 4.19 1.07 -10.11
CA PRO A 116 3.99 -0.37 -9.97
C PRO A 116 3.84 -1.02 -11.35
N PRO A 117 4.24 -2.30 -11.52
CA PRO A 117 4.09 -3.02 -12.79
C PRO A 117 2.61 -3.34 -13.04
N THR A 118 1.84 -2.35 -13.46
CA THR A 118 0.41 -2.44 -13.72
C THR A 118 0.12 -2.48 -15.21
N ARG A 119 -1.01 -3.09 -15.60
CA ARG A 119 -1.56 -2.88 -16.94
C ARG A 119 -1.96 -1.40 -17.07
N LYS A 120 -1.81 -0.83 -18.27
CA LYS A 120 -1.91 0.61 -18.63
C LYS A 120 -3.14 1.41 -18.13
N SER A 121 -4.08 0.82 -17.40
CA SER A 121 -5.37 1.42 -17.04
C SER A 121 -5.74 1.31 -15.55
N ARG A 122 -4.83 0.87 -14.67
CA ARG A 122 -5.17 0.77 -13.24
C ARG A 122 -5.21 2.16 -12.60
N PRO A 123 -6.32 2.55 -11.94
CA PRO A 123 -6.38 3.82 -11.22
C PRO A 123 -5.37 3.84 -10.06
N SER A 124 -4.70 4.98 -9.89
CA SER A 124 -3.70 5.18 -8.83
C SER A 124 -3.66 6.64 -8.39
N VAL A 125 -3.42 6.88 -7.11
CA VAL A 125 -3.14 8.21 -6.55
C VAL A 125 -1.62 8.37 -6.40
N ARG A 126 -1.11 9.56 -6.69
CA ARG A 126 0.30 9.91 -6.50
C ARG A 126 0.45 10.79 -5.27
N HIS A 127 1.22 10.32 -4.32
CA HIS A 127 1.57 11.06 -3.11
C HIS A 127 2.99 11.59 -3.27
N ALA A 128 3.14 12.91 -3.35
CA ALA A 128 4.47 13.55 -3.33
C ALA A 128 4.97 13.57 -1.89
N VAL A 129 6.12 12.96 -1.65
CA VAL A 129 6.66 12.72 -0.31
C VAL A 129 8.03 13.36 -0.20
N ARG A 130 8.22 14.19 0.81
CA ARG A 130 9.54 14.64 1.26
C ARG A 130 9.88 13.94 2.56
N ALA A 131 11.04 13.30 2.62
CA ALA A 131 11.49 12.57 3.78
C ALA A 131 12.94 12.94 4.12
N ASP A 132 13.24 13.14 5.41
CA ASP A 132 14.63 13.23 5.87
C ASP A 132 15.16 11.85 6.27
N LEU A 133 15.90 11.22 5.36
CA LEU A 133 16.49 9.90 5.55
C LEU A 133 17.95 10.05 5.97
N GLY A 134 18.22 9.99 7.29
CA GLY A 134 19.57 10.05 7.81
C GLY A 134 20.28 11.39 7.57
N GLY A 135 19.55 12.51 7.70
CA GLY A 135 20.07 13.86 7.49
C GLY A 135 20.09 14.29 6.01
N ARG A 136 19.39 13.56 5.14
CA ARG A 136 19.29 13.85 3.71
C ARG A 136 17.83 13.99 3.31
N ALA A 137 17.47 15.21 2.90
CA ALA A 137 16.18 15.48 2.27
C ALA A 137 16.06 14.69 0.96
N THR A 138 15.07 13.80 0.92
CA THR A 138 14.78 12.92 -0.21
C THR A 138 13.36 13.18 -0.68
N GLU A 139 13.18 13.39 -1.99
CA GLU A 139 11.86 13.46 -2.60
C GLU A 139 11.52 12.12 -3.26
N LEU A 140 10.34 11.59 -2.96
CA LEU A 140 9.83 10.34 -3.51
C LEU A 140 8.37 10.51 -3.92
N THR A 141 7.95 9.84 -4.99
CA THR A 141 6.52 9.68 -5.30
C THR A 141 6.07 8.30 -4.86
N VAL A 142 5.21 8.25 -3.85
CA VAL A 142 4.56 7.00 -3.43
C VAL A 142 3.24 6.84 -4.18
N TRP A 143 3.07 5.69 -4.81
CA TRP A 143 1.89 5.34 -5.58
C TRP A 143 0.93 4.56 -4.72
N GLU A 144 -0.29 5.06 -4.57
CA GLU A 144 -1.38 4.30 -4.00
C GLU A 144 -2.18 3.62 -5.12
N LEU A 145 -2.31 2.31 -5.03
CA LEU A 145 -2.99 1.47 -5.98
C LEU A 145 -4.45 1.32 -5.59
N LEU A 146 -5.33 1.79 -6.48
CA LEU A 146 -6.76 1.68 -6.25
C LEU A 146 -7.26 0.34 -6.77
N ALA A 147 -8.11 -0.27 -5.96
CA ALA A 147 -8.88 -1.41 -6.37
C ALA A 147 -9.91 -0.91 -7.40
N ALA A 148 -10.09 -1.63 -8.52
CA ALA A 148 -11.12 -1.24 -9.48
C ALA A 148 -12.47 -1.30 -8.77
N THR A 149 -13.17 -0.17 -8.67
CA THR A 149 -14.56 -0.17 -8.23
C THR A 149 -15.31 -1.10 -9.17
N PRO A 150 -16.02 -2.14 -8.68
CA PRO A 150 -16.95 -2.82 -9.56
C PRO A 150 -17.86 -1.75 -10.14
N ALA A 151 -18.07 -1.76 -11.46
CA ALA A 151 -19.02 -0.85 -12.09
C ALA A 151 -20.36 -1.03 -11.37
N ALA A 152 -20.77 -0.03 -10.59
CA ALA A 152 -22.07 -0.04 -9.96
C ALA A 152 -23.11 -0.02 -11.09
N GLY A 153 -23.89 -1.10 -11.19
CA GLY A 153 -25.07 -1.17 -12.06
C GLY A 153 -24.79 -1.47 -13.52
N VAL A 154 -24.46 -2.73 -13.85
CA VAL A 154 -25.17 -3.34 -14.98
C VAL A 154 -26.50 -3.81 -14.40
N VAL A 155 -27.52 -2.95 -14.49
CA VAL A 155 -28.90 -3.38 -14.34
C VAL A 155 -29.10 -4.48 -15.36
N ASP A 156 -29.25 -5.71 -14.88
CA ASP A 156 -29.65 -6.86 -15.66
C ASP A 156 -30.99 -6.51 -16.31
N ARG A 157 -30.97 -6.05 -17.57
CA ARG A 157 -32.20 -5.81 -18.31
C ARG A 157 -32.82 -7.20 -18.52
N PRO A 158 -34.05 -7.45 -18.06
CA PRO A 158 -34.70 -8.71 -18.34
C PRO A 158 -34.76 -8.90 -19.85
N ARG A 159 -34.22 -10.03 -20.31
CA ARG A 159 -34.31 -10.49 -21.68
C ARG A 159 -35.80 -10.54 -22.06
N PRO A 160 -36.26 -9.87 -23.13
CA PRO A 160 -37.64 -9.97 -23.53
C PRO A 160 -37.94 -11.44 -23.85
N ALA A 161 -38.96 -11.99 -23.17
CA ALA A 161 -39.49 -13.30 -23.48
C ALA A 161 -39.91 -13.29 -24.95
N ALA A 162 -39.34 -14.21 -25.73
CA ALA A 162 -39.80 -14.46 -27.08
C ALA A 162 -41.28 -14.87 -26.99
N VAL A 163 -42.16 -14.03 -27.51
CA VAL A 163 -43.55 -14.39 -27.78
C VAL A 163 -43.50 -15.45 -28.88
N ALA A 164 -43.80 -16.69 -28.52
CA ALA A 164 -44.06 -17.74 -29.50
C ALA A 164 -45.40 -17.41 -30.20
N ALA A 165 -45.37 -17.44 -31.53
CA ALA A 165 -46.54 -17.33 -32.40
C ALA A 165 -47.28 -18.67 -32.50
#